data_AF-A0A1J3IE13-F1
#
_entry.id   AF-A0A1J3IE13-F1
#
_cell.length_a   1.000
_cell.length_b   1.000
_cell.length_c   1.000
_cell.angle_alpha   90.00
_cell.angle_beta   90.00
_cell.angle_gamma   90.00
#
_symmetry.space_group_name_H-M   'P 1'
#
loop_
_entity.id
_entity.type
_entity.pdbx_description
1 polymer ?
#
loop_
_entity_poly.entity_id
_entity_poly.type
_entity_poly.pdbx_seq_one_letter_code
_entity_poly.pdbx_strand_id
1 'polypeptide(L)'
;NTSSFRMRQLRRTRSVDQEERVVGLEDDAKILLEKLLNDDGDKQRYMISIFGMGGLGKTALARKLYNSMEVKGRFEYQAWTYVSQEYNIRDMLMRIIRSLGVVSGEEMEKMRMFAEEELEIYLYGLLQGKKYLVVVDDIWERAAW
;
A
#
# COMPACT_ATOMS: atom_id res chain seq x y z
N ASN A 1 18.26 -19.11 -3.30
CA ASN A 1 16.79 -19.06 -3.44
C ASN A 1 16.01 -19.15 -2.13
N THR A 2 16.46 -19.87 -1.10
CA THR A 2 15.74 -19.98 0.19
C THR A 2 16.02 -18.82 1.18
N SER A 3 17.21 -18.22 1.11
CA SER A 3 17.64 -17.16 2.03
C SER A 3 16.96 -15.81 1.76
N SER A 4 16.67 -15.49 0.50
CA SER A 4 15.93 -14.28 0.12
C SER A 4 14.45 -14.35 0.52
N PHE A 5 13.84 -15.55 0.42
CA PHE A 5 12.49 -15.81 0.91
C PHE A 5 12.38 -15.60 2.42
N ARG A 6 13.34 -16.14 3.19
CA ARG A 6 13.38 -15.99 4.65
C ARG A 6 13.63 -14.54 5.08
N MET A 7 14.49 -13.80 4.37
CA MET A 7 14.68 -12.35 4.59
C MET A 7 13.42 -11.52 4.27
N ARG A 8 12.72 -11.85 3.18
CA ARG A 8 11.44 -11.20 2.84
C ARG A 8 10.38 -11.47 3.91
N GLN A 9 10.32 -12.68 4.47
CA GLN A 9 9.44 -13.03 5.59
C GLN A 9 9.84 -12.35 6.91
N LEU A 10 11.14 -12.23 7.21
CA LEU A 10 11.62 -11.55 8.42
C LEU A 10 11.36 -10.04 8.41
N ARG A 11 11.32 -9.41 7.23
CA ARG A 11 10.82 -8.03 7.09
C ARG A 11 9.32 -7.91 7.39
N ARG A 12 8.55 -9.01 7.31
CA ARG A 12 7.09 -9.03 7.54
C ARG A 12 6.69 -9.07 9.02
N THR A 13 7.54 -9.55 9.93
CA THR A 13 7.22 -9.67 11.36
C THR A 13 7.60 -8.46 12.20
N ARG A 14 8.27 -7.44 11.64
CA ARG A 14 8.52 -6.15 12.31
C ARG A 14 7.33 -5.17 12.22
N SER A 15 6.16 -5.65 11.82
CA SER A 15 4.95 -4.86 11.53
C SER A 15 4.13 -4.49 12.77
N VAL A 16 4.60 -4.81 13.98
CA VAL A 16 3.92 -4.42 15.24
C VAL A 16 4.88 -3.55 16.04
N ASP A 17 4.53 -2.27 16.19
CA ASP A 17 5.09 -1.30 17.14
C ASP A 17 6.57 -0.95 17.09
N GLN A 18 7.11 -0.63 15.91
CA GLN A 18 8.19 0.36 15.89
C GLN A 18 7.87 1.44 14.86
N GLU A 19 7.69 2.67 15.34
CA GLU A 19 8.12 3.84 14.57
C GLU A 19 9.57 3.58 14.19
N GLU A 20 9.80 3.00 13.01
CA GLU A 20 11.14 2.93 12.44
C GLU A 20 11.63 4.38 12.44
N ARG A 21 12.63 4.66 13.28
CA ARG A 21 13.24 5.98 13.38
C ARG A 21 14.02 6.21 12.09
N VAL A 22 13.28 6.57 11.04
CA VAL A 22 13.81 6.86 9.70
C VAL A 22 14.49 8.23 9.79
N VAL A 23 15.80 8.18 10.00
CA VAL A 23 16.71 9.34 9.99
C VAL A 23 17.25 9.57 8.58
N GLY A 24 17.41 10.83 8.18
CA GLY A 24 18.01 11.21 6.90
C GLY A 24 17.04 11.22 5.70
N LEU A 25 15.73 11.04 5.93
CA LEU A 25 14.69 11.15 4.90
C LEU A 25 13.60 12.16 5.32
N GLU A 26 13.90 13.07 6.24
CA GLU A 26 12.96 14.07 6.76
C GLU A 26 12.48 15.03 5.68
N ASP A 27 13.41 15.57 4.88
CA ASP A 27 13.08 16.52 3.83
C ASP A 27 12.26 15.86 2.71
N ASP A 28 12.66 14.66 2.28
CA ASP A 28 11.90 13.86 1.31
C ASP A 28 10.50 13.53 1.83
N ALA A 29 10.38 13.14 3.09
CA ALA A 29 9.08 12.86 3.72
C ALA A 29 8.20 14.11 3.75
N LYS A 30 8.77 15.27 4.09
CA LYS A 30 8.02 16.53 4.11
C LYS A 30 7.50 16.90 2.72
N ILE A 31 8.35 16.83 1.69
CA ILE A 31 7.96 17.13 0.30
C ILE A 31 6.85 16.19 -0.17
N LEU A 32 6.97 14.89 0.11
CA LEU A 32 5.95 13.91 -0.28
C LEU A 32 4.66 14.08 0.52
N LEU A 33 4.73 14.45 1.79
CA LEU A 33 3.57 14.72 2.63
C LEU A 33 2.80 15.93 2.09
N GLU A 34 3.49 17.02 1.77
CA GLU A 34 2.88 18.21 1.15
C GLU A 34 2.19 17.82 -0.17
N LYS A 35 2.85 17.06 -1.05
CA LYS A 35 2.25 16.56 -2.29
C LYS A 35 1.01 15.69 -2.07
N LEU A 36 1.03 14.83 -1.06
CA LEU A 36 -0.05 13.90 -0.76
C LEU A 36 -1.25 14.59 -0.11
N LEU A 37 -1.01 15.66 0.67
CA LEU A 37 -2.04 16.40 1.37
C LEU A 37 -2.62 17.56 0.55
N ASN A 38 -1.90 18.08 -0.45
CA ASN A 38 -2.39 19.16 -1.31
C ASN A 38 -3.67 18.74 -2.05
N ASP A 39 -4.75 19.49 -1.80
CA ASP A 39 -6.04 19.39 -2.50
C ASP A 39 -6.04 20.39 -3.67
N ASP A 40 -5.37 20.04 -4.77
CA ASP A 40 -5.69 20.70 -6.03
C ASP A 40 -7.07 20.14 -6.44
N GLY A 41 -8.15 20.80 -6.01
CA GLY A 41 -9.55 20.33 -5.96
C GLY A 41 -10.19 19.79 -7.25
N ASP A 42 -9.41 19.48 -8.29
CA ASP A 42 -9.82 18.93 -9.58
C ASP A 42 -9.30 17.50 -9.85
N LYS A 43 -8.36 16.96 -9.07
CA LYS A 43 -7.80 15.62 -9.34
C LYS A 43 -8.51 14.52 -8.55
N GLN A 44 -9.43 13.81 -9.22
CA GLN A 44 -10.07 12.61 -8.67
C GLN A 44 -9.10 11.44 -8.42
N ARG A 45 -7.93 11.41 -9.08
CA ARG A 45 -6.87 10.42 -8.89
C ARG A 45 -5.49 11.06 -8.94
N TYR A 46 -4.62 10.71 -8.01
CA TYR A 46 -3.24 11.19 -7.91
C TYR A 46 -2.29 10.03 -7.65
N MET A 47 -1.12 10.04 -8.29
CA MET A 47 -0.11 8.99 -8.17
C MET A 47 1.25 9.62 -7.86
N ILE A 48 1.93 9.07 -6.85
CA ILE A 48 3.32 9.41 -6.49
C ILE A 48 4.16 8.15 -6.68
N SER A 49 5.24 8.25 -7.45
CA SER A 49 6.24 7.19 -7.54
C SER A 49 7.47 7.51 -6.70
N ILE A 50 7.93 6.52 -5.92
CA ILE A 50 9.18 6.56 -5.17
C ILE A 50 10.12 5.51 -5.78
N PHE A 51 11.12 5.95 -6.53
CA PHE A 51 12.08 5.08 -7.24
C PHE A 51 13.53 5.46 -6.91
N GLY A 52 14.46 4.54 -7.18
CA GLY A 52 15.88 4.70 -6.85
C GLY A 52 16.55 3.36 -6.56
N MET A 53 17.86 3.38 -6.34
CA MET A 53 18.64 2.16 -6.09
C MET A 53 18.14 1.36 -4.87
N GLY A 54 18.47 0.07 -4.85
CA GLY A 54 18.22 -0.79 -3.70
C GLY A 54 18.95 -0.26 -2.45
N GLY A 55 18.32 -0.36 -1.29
CA GLY A 55 18.93 0.06 -0.01
C GLY A 55 18.75 1.54 0.36
N LEU A 56 18.22 2.40 -0.52
CA LEU A 56 18.01 3.82 -0.25
C LEU A 56 16.81 4.15 0.67
N GLY A 57 16.21 3.16 1.32
CA GLY A 57 15.11 3.42 2.27
C GLY A 57 13.76 3.80 1.65
N LYS A 58 13.52 3.59 0.35
CA LYS A 58 12.24 3.90 -0.33
C LYS A 58 11.00 3.35 0.39
N THR A 59 11.01 2.07 0.73
CA THR A 59 9.93 1.43 1.51
C THR A 59 9.79 2.04 2.90
N ALA A 60 10.90 2.46 3.53
CA ALA A 60 10.88 3.11 4.84
C ALA A 60 10.26 4.52 4.75
N LEU A 61 10.57 5.27 3.68
CA LEU A 61 9.95 6.57 3.38
C LEU A 61 8.44 6.43 3.18
N ALA A 62 7.99 5.49 2.32
CA ALA A 62 6.58 5.22 2.11
C ALA A 62 5.87 4.82 3.42
N ARG A 63 6.54 4.02 4.27
CA ARG A 63 6.00 3.58 5.56
C ARG A 63 5.88 4.73 6.56
N LYS A 64 6.85 5.65 6.58
CA LYS A 64 6.79 6.87 7.40
C LYS A 64 5.57 7.73 7.04
N LEU A 65 5.32 7.92 5.75
CA LEU A 65 4.15 8.67 5.26
C LEU A 65 2.84 7.97 5.62
N TYR A 66 2.72 6.68 5.29
CA TYR A 66 1.53 5.86 5.55
C TYR A 66 1.13 5.86 7.03
N ASN A 67 2.11 5.87 7.93
CA ASN A 67 1.86 5.85 9.36
C ASN A 67 1.63 7.23 10.01
N SER A 68 1.90 8.33 9.30
CA SER A 68 1.74 9.69 9.82
C SER A 68 0.28 10.01 10.18
N MET A 69 0.11 10.84 11.21
CA MET A 69 -1.22 11.22 11.70
C MET A 69 -1.97 12.06 10.67
N GLU A 70 -1.25 12.90 9.93
CA GLU A 70 -1.81 13.78 8.91
C GLU A 70 -2.37 12.97 7.73
N VAL A 71 -1.66 11.94 7.28
CA VAL A 71 -2.16 11.02 6.24
C VAL A 71 -3.36 10.22 6.78
N LYS A 72 -3.26 9.68 7.99
CA LYS A 72 -4.38 8.95 8.63
C LYS A 72 -5.63 9.80 8.82
N GLY A 73 -5.48 11.10 9.08
CA GLY A 73 -6.61 12.03 9.21
C GLY A 73 -7.21 12.45 7.86
N ARG A 74 -6.47 12.30 6.75
CA ARG A 74 -6.87 12.75 5.41
C ARG A 74 -7.63 11.68 4.62
N PHE A 75 -7.25 10.41 4.77
CA PHE A 75 -7.80 9.30 4.00
C PHE A 75 -8.66 8.41 4.89
N GLU A 76 -9.92 8.20 4.49
CA GLU A 76 -10.86 7.32 5.20
C GLU A 76 -10.38 5.87 5.18
N TYR A 77 -9.78 5.46 4.05
CA TYR A 77 -9.25 4.12 3.86
C TYR A 77 -7.79 4.15 3.43
N GLN A 78 -7.03 3.20 3.96
CA GLN A 78 -5.65 2.99 3.59
C GLN A 78 -5.38 1.51 3.35
N ALA A 79 -4.66 1.20 2.28
CA ALA A 79 -4.22 -0.14 1.98
C ALA A 79 -2.73 -0.14 1.62
N TRP A 80 -2.03 -1.18 2.07
CA TRP A 80 -0.67 -1.48 1.66
C TRP A 80 -0.63 -2.84 1.01
N THR A 81 -0.17 -2.90 -0.24
CA THR A 81 0.08 -4.14 -0.97
C THR A 81 1.48 -4.12 -1.57
N TYR A 82 1.87 -5.22 -2.19
CA TYR A 82 3.14 -5.35 -2.89
C TYR A 82 2.97 -6.22 -4.12
N VAL A 83 3.80 -5.98 -5.14
CA VAL A 83 3.83 -6.82 -6.32
C VAL A 83 4.60 -8.10 -6.00
N SER A 84 3.93 -9.26 -6.06
CA SER A 84 4.62 -10.56 -5.98
C SER A 84 5.44 -10.82 -7.24
N GLN A 85 6.45 -11.68 -7.14
CA GLN A 85 7.25 -12.10 -8.30
C GLN A 85 6.39 -12.78 -9.37
N GLU A 86 5.38 -13.53 -8.94
CA GLU A 86 4.29 -13.97 -9.79
C GLU A 86 3.22 -12.87 -9.74
N TYR A 87 3.16 -12.06 -10.79
CA TYR A 87 2.14 -11.01 -10.92
C TYR A 87 0.77 -11.68 -11.03
N ASN A 88 -0.06 -11.50 -10.00
CA ASN A 88 -1.40 -12.05 -9.91
C ASN A 88 -2.33 -10.96 -9.34
N ILE A 89 -3.24 -10.49 -10.19
CA ILE A 89 -4.13 -9.35 -9.90
C ILE A 89 -5.10 -9.74 -8.79
N ARG A 90 -5.77 -10.89 -8.89
CA ARG A 90 -6.61 -11.46 -7.83
C ARG A 90 -5.94 -11.46 -6.45
N ASP A 91 -4.71 -11.94 -6.35
CA ASP A 91 -3.97 -11.96 -5.09
C ASP A 91 -3.69 -10.54 -4.55
N MET A 92 -3.42 -9.60 -5.46
CA MET A 92 -3.22 -8.19 -5.10
C MET A 92 -4.53 -7.56 -4.59
N LEU A 93 -5.66 -7.80 -5.27
CA LEU A 93 -6.98 -7.33 -4.85
C LEU A 93 -7.34 -7.86 -3.46
N MET A 94 -7.15 -9.17 -3.21
CA MET A 94 -7.36 -9.78 -1.88
C MET A 94 -6.49 -9.13 -0.80
N ARG A 95 -5.22 -8.81 -1.12
CA ARG A 95 -4.33 -8.13 -0.16
C ARG A 95 -4.78 -6.71 0.12
N ILE A 96 -5.23 -5.97 -0.89
CA ILE A 96 -5.77 -4.61 -0.73
C ILE A 96 -7.01 -4.67 0.18
N ILE A 97 -8.01 -5.49 -0.17
CA ILE A 97 -9.25 -5.64 0.61
C ILE A 97 -8.94 -5.98 2.06
N ARG A 98 -8.05 -6.97 2.30
CA ARG A 98 -7.61 -7.32 3.65
C ARG A 98 -6.93 -6.16 4.37
N SER A 99 -6.10 -5.40 3.66
CA SER A 99 -5.35 -4.27 4.25
C SER A 99 -6.25 -3.11 4.65
N LEU A 100 -7.43 -2.95 4.04
CA LEU A 100 -8.41 -1.95 4.45
C LEU A 100 -8.93 -2.19 5.87
N GLY A 101 -8.88 -3.44 6.36
CA GLY A 101 -9.23 -3.79 7.74
C GLY A 101 -10.72 -3.67 8.07
N VAL A 102 -11.59 -3.49 7.07
CA VAL A 102 -13.04 -3.30 7.24
C VAL A 102 -13.88 -4.53 6.89
N VAL A 103 -13.24 -5.59 6.40
CA VAL A 103 -13.88 -6.84 6.00
C VAL A 103 -13.64 -7.90 7.06
N SER A 104 -14.70 -8.61 7.45
CA SER A 104 -14.60 -9.68 8.46
C SER A 104 -13.81 -10.89 7.94
N GLY A 105 -13.24 -11.68 8.86
CA GLY A 105 -12.52 -12.90 8.49
C GLY A 105 -13.40 -13.93 7.76
N GLU A 106 -14.68 -14.02 8.10
CA GLU A 106 -15.65 -14.91 7.44
C GLU A 106 -15.92 -14.45 6.00
N GLU A 107 -16.10 -13.15 5.79
CA GLU A 107 -16.32 -12.57 4.47
C GLU A 107 -15.08 -12.70 3.58
N MET A 108 -13.89 -12.50 4.15
CA MET A 108 -12.61 -12.78 3.47
C MET A 108 -12.50 -14.24 3.01
N GLU A 109 -13.04 -15.20 3.78
CA GLU A 109 -13.02 -16.61 3.41
C GLU A 109 -13.97 -16.90 2.23
N LYS A 110 -15.15 -16.28 2.22
CA LYS A 110 -16.10 -16.38 1.09
C LYS A 110 -15.49 -15.83 -0.20
N MET A 111 -14.77 -14.72 -0.13
CA MET A 111 -14.09 -14.09 -1.27
C MET A 111 -13.02 -14.98 -1.93
N ARG A 112 -12.51 -16.00 -1.24
CA ARG A 112 -11.56 -16.95 -1.86
C ARG A 112 -12.15 -17.70 -3.04
N MET A 113 -13.47 -17.81 -3.11
CA MET A 113 -14.18 -18.44 -4.23
C MET A 113 -14.55 -17.47 -5.34
N PHE A 114 -14.41 -16.15 -5.13
CA PHE A 114 -14.78 -15.15 -6.13
C PHE A 114 -13.88 -15.26 -7.36
N ALA A 115 -14.34 -14.80 -8.52
CA ALA A 115 -13.50 -14.48 -9.66
C ALA A 115 -12.73 -13.17 -9.42
N GLU A 116 -11.87 -12.78 -10.37
CA GLU A 116 -11.14 -11.51 -10.29
C GLU A 116 -12.09 -10.31 -10.39
N GLU A 117 -13.02 -10.35 -11.35
CA GLU A 117 -14.00 -9.31 -11.63
C GLU A 117 -14.94 -9.07 -10.44
N GLU A 118 -15.29 -10.12 -9.71
CA GLU A 118 -16.10 -10.03 -8.49
C GLU A 118 -15.34 -9.31 -7.36
N LEU A 119 -14.03 -9.52 -7.25
CA LEU A 119 -13.19 -8.79 -6.30
C LEU A 119 -13.03 -7.32 -6.71
N GLU A 120 -12.94 -7.02 -8.01
CA GLU A 120 -12.90 -5.64 -8.52
C GLU A 120 -14.18 -4.87 -8.18
N ILE A 121 -15.34 -5.48 -8.46
CA ILE A 121 -16.65 -4.89 -8.13
C ILE A 121 -16.78 -4.67 -6.62
N TYR A 122 -16.36 -5.65 -5.83
CA TYR A 122 -16.41 -5.54 -4.37
C TYR A 122 -15.51 -4.40 -3.85
N LEU A 123 -14.24 -4.37 -4.29
CA LEU A 123 -13.30 -3.32 -3.91
C LEU A 123 -13.77 -1.93 -4.37
N TYR A 124 -14.34 -1.84 -5.57
CA TYR A 124 -14.94 -0.60 -6.07
C TYR A 124 -16.07 -0.13 -5.14
N GLY A 125 -16.96 -1.03 -4.74
CA GLY A 125 -18.06 -0.73 -3.82
C GLY A 125 -17.58 -0.21 -2.46
N LEU A 126 -16.48 -0.76 -1.92
CA LEU A 126 -15.87 -0.27 -0.68
C LEU A 126 -15.30 1.16 -0.80
N LEU A 127 -14.73 1.50 -1.96
CA LEU A 127 -13.96 2.72 -2.14
C LEU A 127 -14.74 3.85 -2.84
N GLN A 128 -15.91 3.55 -3.43
CA GLN A 128 -16.68 4.51 -4.20
C GLN A 128 -17.09 5.72 -3.35
N GLY A 129 -16.73 6.92 -3.82
CA GLY A 129 -17.03 8.19 -3.13
C GLY A 129 -16.18 8.42 -1.88
N LYS A 130 -15.18 7.59 -1.62
CA LYS A 130 -14.29 7.68 -0.45
C LYS A 130 -12.93 8.24 -0.84
N LYS A 131 -12.28 8.95 0.09
CA LYS A 131 -10.89 9.36 -0.07
C LYS A 131 -9.99 8.25 0.47
N TYR A 132 -9.20 7.62 -0.39
CA TYR A 132 -8.38 6.47 -0.02
C TYR A 132 -6.94 6.60 -0.51
N LEU A 133 -6.02 5.95 0.19
CA LEU A 133 -4.62 5.81 -0.18
C LEU A 133 -4.29 4.32 -0.36
N VAL A 134 -3.73 3.96 -1.51
CA VAL A 134 -3.17 2.62 -1.74
C VAL A 134 -1.68 2.76 -1.98
N VAL A 135 -0.88 2.08 -1.17
CA VAL A 135 0.57 1.94 -1.37
C VAL A 135 0.82 0.59 -2.04
N VAL A 136 1.43 0.63 -3.22
CA VAL A 136 1.87 -0.57 -3.95
C VAL A 136 3.40 -0.61 -3.89
N ASP A 137 3.95 -1.45 -3.02
CA ASP A 137 5.39 -1.56 -2.80
C ASP A 137 6.04 -2.61 -3.73
N ASP A 138 7.35 -2.49 -3.92
CA ASP A 138 8.19 -3.47 -4.62
C ASP A 138 7.74 -3.78 -6.07
N ILE A 139 7.42 -2.74 -6.86
CA ILE A 139 7.07 -2.85 -8.29
C ILE A 139 8.35 -3.04 -9.14
N TRP A 140 8.47 -4.17 -9.84
CA TRP A 140 9.68 -4.52 -10.62
C TRP A 140 9.51 -4.40 -12.14
N GLU A 141 8.29 -4.53 -12.67
CA GLU A 141 8.03 -4.60 -14.12
C GLU A 141 7.06 -3.50 -14.58
N ARG A 142 7.26 -2.98 -15.80
CA ARG A 142 6.34 -1.97 -16.39
C ARG A 142 4.92 -2.50 -16.62
N ALA A 143 4.75 -3.80 -16.79
CA ALA A 143 3.42 -4.42 -16.92
C ALA A 143 2.61 -4.40 -15.60
N ALA A 144 3.23 -4.02 -14.48
CA ALA A 144 2.60 -3.86 -13.18
C ALA A 144 2.30 -2.38 -12.84
N TRP A 145 2.47 -1.46 -13.81
CA TRP A 145 2.14 -0.03 -13.70
C TRP A 145 0.80 0.29 -14.36
#